data_AF-A0A3M3JVW2-F1
#
_entry.id   AF-A0A3M3JVW2-F1
#
_cell.length_a   1.000
_cell.length_b   1.000
_cell.length_c   1.000
_cell.angle_alpha   90.00
_cell.angle_beta   90.00
_cell.angle_gamma   90.00
#
_symmetry.space_group_name_H-M   'P 1'
#
loop_
_entity.id
_entity.type
_entity.pdbx_description
1 polymer ?
#
loop_
_entity_poly.entity_id
_entity_poly.type
_entity_poly.pdbx_seq_one_letter_code
_entity_poly.pdbx_strand_id
1 'polypeptide(L)'
;KVERFNGYLKGSFITPLAATLKSAGLTLDVVTANAHIGQWLDEVAHQRIHGTTGVQPAVRLAQEQQVLLPLPTQSLRPQPAPGLRLGRVLPYESLQHPLSVYEQLLEVRA
;
A
#
# COMPACT_ATOMS: atom_id res chain seq x y z
N LYS A 1 -4.35 1.89 -7.00
CA LYS A 1 -5.66 1.46 -6.43
C LYS A 1 -5.52 1.05 -4.97
N VAL A 2 -4.83 1.87 -4.19
CA VAL A 2 -4.73 1.78 -2.72
C VAL A 2 -5.77 2.68 -2.05
N GLU A 3 -6.23 3.69 -2.80
CA GLU A 3 -7.14 4.75 -2.37
C GLU A 3 -8.51 4.20 -1.95
N ARG A 4 -9.05 3.24 -2.70
CA ARG A 4 -10.33 2.58 -2.37
C ARG A 4 -10.23 1.71 -1.12
N PHE A 5 -9.11 1.02 -0.92
CA PHE A 5 -8.91 0.25 0.29
C PHE A 5 -8.75 1.16 1.51
N ASN A 6 -7.98 2.24 1.39
CA ASN A 6 -7.79 3.19 2.49
C ASN A 6 -9.12 3.82 2.94
N GLY A 7 -10.00 4.17 2.00
CA GLY A 7 -11.35 4.63 2.33
C GLY A 7 -12.17 3.57 3.07
N TYR A 8 -12.11 2.31 2.61
CA TYR A 8 -12.77 1.18 3.25
C TYR A 8 -12.23 0.92 4.66
N LEU A 9 -10.91 0.86 4.83
CA LEU A 9 -10.23 0.68 6.12
C LEU A 9 -10.67 1.76 7.10
N LYS A 10 -10.68 3.02 6.68
CA LYS A 10 -11.14 4.12 7.54
C LYS A 10 -12.59 3.92 8.00
N GLY A 11 -13.49 3.65 7.06
CA GLY A 11 -14.93 3.58 7.34
C GLY A 11 -15.37 2.31 8.09
N SER A 12 -14.70 1.18 7.87
CA SER A 12 -15.14 -0.12 8.39
C SER A 12 -14.24 -0.72 9.48
N PHE A 13 -13.06 -0.15 9.71
CA PHE A 13 -12.18 -0.54 10.82
C PHE A 13 -11.93 0.62 11.79
N ILE A 14 -11.32 1.71 11.30
CA ILE A 14 -10.85 2.81 12.17
C ILE A 14 -12.01 3.51 12.87
N THR A 15 -13.03 3.96 12.12
CA THR A 15 -14.16 4.70 12.70
C THR A 15 -14.97 3.85 13.69
N PRO A 16 -15.35 2.59 13.38
CA PRO A 16 -16.04 1.73 14.35
C PRO A 16 -15.19 1.44 15.59
N LEU A 17 -13.92 1.06 15.44
CA LEU A 17 -13.05 0.76 16.58
C LEU A 17 -12.86 1.98 17.48
N ALA A 18 -12.64 3.17 16.90
CA ALA A 18 -12.54 4.41 17.65
C ALA A 18 -13.83 4.72 18.43
N ALA A 19 -15.00 4.49 17.83
CA ALA A 19 -16.30 4.69 18.49
C ALA A 19 -16.49 3.71 19.67
N THR A 20 -16.13 2.43 19.48
CA THR A 20 -16.18 1.42 20.54
C THR A 20 -15.26 1.79 21.70
N LEU A 21 -14.00 2.15 21.44
CA LEU A 21 -13.06 2.56 22.49
C LEU A 21 -13.54 3.81 23.21
N LYS A 22 -14.04 4.81 22.48
CA LYS A 22 -14.59 6.04 23.07
C LYS A 22 -15.74 5.75 24.02
N SER A 23 -16.59 4.77 23.73
CA SER A 23 -17.68 4.36 24.61
C SER A 23 -17.20 3.79 25.95
N ALA A 24 -15.99 3.21 25.97
CA ALA A 24 -15.32 2.71 27.16
C ALA A 24 -14.39 3.76 27.83
N GLY A 25 -14.43 5.02 27.37
CA GLY A 25 -13.55 6.09 27.87
C GLY A 25 -12.09 5.98 27.39
N LEU A 26 -11.82 5.13 26.40
CA LEU A 26 -10.49 4.91 25.82
C LEU A 26 -10.32 5.69 24.51
N THR A 27 -9.07 5.93 24.12
CA THR A 27 -8.71 6.54 22.83
C THR A 27 -8.05 5.52 21.92
N LEU A 28 -8.28 5.64 20.62
CA LEU A 28 -7.60 4.80 19.62
C LEU A 28 -6.17 5.31 19.42
N ASP A 29 -5.20 4.44 19.68
CA ASP A 29 -3.79 4.64 19.33
C ASP A 29 -3.28 3.56 18.37
N VAL A 30 -2.02 3.71 17.94
CA VAL A 30 -1.39 2.79 16.97
C VAL A 30 -1.26 1.37 17.53
N VAL A 31 -0.93 1.24 18.82
CA VAL A 31 -0.74 -0.06 19.46
C VAL A 31 -2.05 -0.83 19.49
N THR A 32 -3.12 -0.16 19.90
CA THR A 32 -4.48 -0.71 19.96
C THR A 32 -4.98 -1.06 18.56
N ALA A 33 -4.79 -0.18 17.58
CA ALA A 33 -5.15 -0.47 16.19
C ALA A 33 -4.43 -1.74 15.67
N ASN A 34 -3.14 -1.86 15.92
CA ASN A 34 -2.36 -3.04 15.51
C ASN A 34 -2.78 -4.33 16.24
N ALA A 35 -3.26 -4.23 17.47
CA ALA A 35 -3.80 -5.39 18.19
C ALA A 35 -5.11 -5.91 17.58
N HIS A 36 -5.95 -5.03 17.02
CA HIS A 36 -7.26 -5.41 16.47
C HIS A 36 -7.27 -5.65 14.96
N ILE A 37 -6.30 -5.11 14.21
CA ILE A 37 -6.35 -5.13 12.74
C ILE A 37 -6.33 -6.56 12.17
N GLY A 38 -5.59 -7.48 12.80
CA GLY A 38 -5.47 -8.86 12.32
C GLY A 38 -6.82 -9.57 12.24
N GLN A 39 -7.57 -9.59 13.34
CA GLN A 39 -8.90 -10.18 13.39
C GLN A 39 -9.84 -9.52 12.37
N TRP A 40 -9.83 -8.18 12.29
CA TRP A 40 -10.66 -7.47 11.31
C TRP A 40 -10.29 -7.82 9.86
N LEU A 41 -9.01 -7.99 9.55
CA LEU A 41 -8.58 -8.42 8.22
C LEU A 41 -9.15 -9.81 7.91
N ASP A 42 -8.99 -10.76 8.82
CA ASP A 42 -9.37 -12.16 8.61
C ASP A 42 -10.88 -12.37 8.55
N GLU A 43 -11.64 -11.68 9.40
CA GLU A 43 -13.09 -11.88 9.52
C GLU A 43 -13.90 -10.95 8.60
N VAL A 44 -13.37 -9.78 8.26
CA VAL A 44 -14.14 -8.73 7.54
C VAL A 44 -13.50 -8.40 6.20
N ALA A 45 -12.25 -7.94 6.18
CA ALA A 45 -11.66 -7.39 4.97
C ALA A 45 -11.37 -8.46 3.91
N HIS A 46 -10.90 -9.63 4.33
CA HIS A 46 -10.55 -10.76 3.47
C HIS A 46 -11.77 -11.56 2.99
N GLN A 47 -12.90 -11.49 3.72
CA GLN A 47 -14.14 -12.22 3.41
C GLN A 47 -15.11 -11.43 2.52
N ARG A 48 -14.91 -10.13 2.35
CA ARG A 48 -15.79 -9.29 1.52
C ARG A 48 -15.70 -9.67 0.03
N ILE A 49 -16.77 -9.44 -0.72
CA ILE A 49 -16.71 -9.48 -2.18
C ILE A 49 -16.02 -8.21 -2.70
N HIS A 50 -14.88 -8.37 -3.36
CA HIS A 50 -14.12 -7.23 -3.85
C HIS A 50 -14.70 -6.67 -5.15
N GLY A 51 -15.10 -5.39 -5.16
CA GLY A 51 -15.89 -4.79 -6.24
C GLY A 51 -15.22 -4.65 -7.62
N THR A 52 -13.97 -5.08 -7.80
CA THR A 52 -13.34 -5.16 -9.14
C THR A 52 -13.18 -6.59 -9.61
N THR A 53 -12.90 -7.52 -8.69
CA THR A 53 -12.62 -8.91 -9.02
C THR A 53 -13.84 -9.80 -8.85
N GLY A 54 -14.89 -9.33 -8.18
CA GLY A 54 -16.13 -10.07 -7.94
C GLY A 54 -15.97 -11.27 -6.99
N VAL A 55 -14.79 -11.46 -6.41
CA VAL A 55 -14.46 -12.60 -5.56
C VAL A 55 -13.93 -12.14 -4.21
N GLN A 56 -13.94 -13.05 -3.23
CA GLN A 56 -13.35 -12.80 -1.93
C GLN A 56 -11.82 -12.75 -2.02
N PRO A 57 -11.14 -11.74 -1.44
CA PRO A 57 -9.69 -11.67 -1.37
C PRO A 57 -9.05 -12.93 -0.79
N ALA A 58 -9.60 -13.50 0.29
CA ALA A 58 -9.06 -14.74 0.90
C ALA A 58 -9.00 -15.90 -0.10
N VAL A 59 -10.11 -16.15 -0.79
CA VAL A 59 -10.23 -17.21 -1.80
C VAL A 59 -9.27 -16.97 -2.95
N ARG A 60 -9.19 -15.72 -3.43
CA ARG A 60 -8.32 -15.37 -4.55
C ARG A 60 -6.85 -15.54 -4.19
N LEU A 61 -6.44 -15.10 -3.00
CA LEU A 61 -5.08 -15.22 -2.51
C LEU A 61 -4.67 -16.69 -2.33
N ALA A 62 -5.57 -17.55 -1.84
CA ALA A 62 -5.30 -18.99 -1.71
C ALA A 62 -5.03 -19.66 -3.08
N GLN A 63 -5.73 -19.23 -4.13
CA GLN A 63 -5.50 -19.71 -5.50
C GLN A 63 -4.18 -19.18 -6.07
N GLU A 64 -3.93 -17.88 -5.93
CA GLU A 64 -2.72 -17.23 -6.47
C GLU A 64 -1.44 -17.75 -5.81
N GLN A 65 -1.48 -18.06 -4.51
CA GLN A 65 -0.34 -18.63 -3.78
C GLN A 65 0.22 -19.92 -4.40
N GLN A 66 -0.62 -20.72 -5.06
CA GLN A 66 -0.20 -21.99 -5.67
C GLN A 66 0.74 -21.80 -6.86
N VAL A 67 0.77 -20.60 -7.45
CA VAL A 67 1.57 -20.27 -8.63
C VAL A 67 2.61 -19.18 -8.35
N LEU A 68 2.74 -18.73 -7.09
CA LEU A 68 3.78 -17.78 -6.72
C LEU A 68 5.15 -18.41 -6.84
N LEU A 69 6.08 -17.67 -7.45
CA LEU A 69 7.49 -18.04 -7.47
C LEU A 69 8.07 -17.95 -6.05
N PRO A 70 9.08 -18.76 -5.72
CA PRO A 70 9.79 -18.61 -4.45
C PRO A 70 10.33 -17.18 -4.34
N LEU A 71 10.37 -16.67 -3.11
CA LEU A 71 11.05 -15.41 -2.85
C LEU A 71 12.48 -15.50 -3.39
N PRO A 72 13.00 -14.43 -4.02
CA PRO A 72 14.38 -14.44 -4.48
C PRO A 72 15.27 -14.75 -3.28
N THR A 73 16.16 -15.74 -3.44
CA THR A 73 17.21 -16.05 -2.47
C THR A 73 18.18 -14.87 -2.44
N GLN A 74 17.80 -13.81 -1.74
CA GLN A 74 18.75 -12.82 -1.28
C GLN A 74 19.69 -13.59 -0.35
N SER A 75 20.92 -13.82 -0.79
CA SER A 75 21.98 -14.17 0.14
C SER A 75 21.94 -13.09 1.22
N LEU A 76 21.49 -13.45 2.42
CA LEU A 76 21.53 -12.63 3.62
C LEU A 76 22.99 -12.45 4.06
N ARG A 77 23.87 -12.03 3.14
CA ARG A 77 25.07 -11.33 3.56
C ARG A 77 24.53 -10.05 4.17
N PRO A 78 24.70 -9.80 5.47
CA PRO A 78 24.47 -8.47 6.01
C PRO A 78 25.37 -7.54 5.22
N GLN A 79 24.80 -6.88 4.22
CA GLN A 79 25.47 -5.81 3.54
C GLN A 79 25.49 -4.71 4.59
N PRO A 80 26.69 -4.20 4.99
CA PRO A 80 26.72 -3.04 5.86
C PRO A 80 25.83 -2.00 5.19
N ALA A 81 24.79 -1.56 5.90
CA ALA A 81 23.95 -0.47 5.41
C ALA A 81 24.94 0.62 4.97
N PRO A 82 24.94 1.05 3.68
CA PRO A 82 25.80 2.13 3.28
C PRO A 82 25.44 3.28 4.22
N GLY A 83 26.39 3.68 5.06
CA GLY A 83 26.15 4.71 6.07
C GLY A 83 25.47 5.86 5.36
N LEU A 84 24.30 6.27 5.84
CA LEU A 84 23.51 7.35 5.24
C LEU A 84 24.45 8.55 5.06
N ARG A 85 24.93 8.77 3.84
CA ARG A 85 25.63 10.01 3.46
C ARG A 85 24.55 11.05 3.33
N LEU A 86 24.08 11.56 4.46
CA LEU A 86 23.22 12.73 4.53
C LEU A 86 23.94 13.85 3.75
N GLY A 87 23.41 14.26 2.60
CA GLY A 87 23.93 15.40 1.84
C GLY A 87 24.49 15.15 0.45
N ARG A 88 24.43 13.92 -0.12
CA ARG A 88 24.71 13.75 -1.55
C ARG A 88 23.44 13.42 -2.33
N VAL A 89 22.73 14.47 -2.74
CA VAL A 89 21.76 14.37 -3.85
C VAL A 89 22.58 13.98 -5.08
N LEU A 90 22.42 12.75 -5.57
CA LEU A 90 22.91 12.42 -6.90
C LEU A 90 22.02 13.16 -7.90
N PRO A 91 22.59 13.87 -8.89
CA PRO A 91 21.77 14.46 -9.94
C PRO A 91 21.02 13.32 -10.64
N TYR A 92 19.70 13.31 -10.49
CA TYR A 92 18.84 12.50 -11.34
C TYR A 92 18.88 13.18 -12.71
N GLU A 93 19.50 12.54 -13.69
CA GLU A 93 19.33 12.94 -15.08
C GLU A 93 17.85 12.80 -15.40
N SER A 94 17.20 13.93 -15.68
CA SER A 94 15.81 13.91 -16.09
C SER A 94 15.70 13.18 -17.42
N LEU A 95 15.04 12.02 -17.41
CA LEU A 95 14.63 11.32 -18.64
C LEU A 95 13.53 12.09 -19.40
N GLN A 96 13.09 13.24 -18.88
CA GLN A 96 12.08 14.07 -19.53
C GLN A 96 12.75 15.10 -20.44
N HIS A 97 12.24 15.21 -21.67
CA HIS A 97 12.60 16.29 -22.57
C HIS A 97 12.15 17.66 -22.02
N PRO A 98 12.89 18.75 -22.30
CA PRO A 98 12.44 20.09 -21.95
C PRO A 98 11.12 20.42 -22.66
N LEU A 99 10.30 21.26 -22.03
CA LEU A 99 8.93 21.57 -22.49
C LEU A 99 8.88 22.12 -23.93
N SER A 100 9.94 22.80 -24.36
CA SER A 100 10.10 23.29 -25.73
C SER A 100 10.02 22.20 -26.80
N VAL A 101 10.42 20.97 -26.48
CA VAL A 101 10.30 19.82 -27.40
C VAL A 101 8.83 19.48 -27.66
N TYR A 102 7.97 19.57 -26.64
CA TYR A 102 6.54 19.34 -26.80
C TYR A 102 5.88 20.49 -27.56
N GLU A 103 6.24 21.74 -27.28
CA GLU A 103 5.77 22.92 -28.02
C GLU A 103 6.06 22.77 -29.51
N GLN A 104 7.30 22.42 -29.86
CA GLN A 104 7.72 22.24 -31.24
C GLN A 104 7.00 21.07 -31.95
N LEU A 105 6.73 19.97 -31.25
CA LEU A 105 5.97 18.84 -31.79
C LEU A 105 4.48 19.14 -31.98
N LEU A 106 3.92 20.02 -31.15
CA LEU A 106 2.51 20.42 -31.20
C LEU A 106 2.28 21.53 -32.23
N GLU A 107 3.23 22.45 -32.41
CA GLU A 107 3.14 23.54 -33.40
C GLU A 107 3.31 23.06 -34.85
N VAL A 108 4.08 22.00 -35.10
CA VAL A 108 4.24 21.41 -36.45
C VAL A 108 2.95 20.71 -36.95
N ARG A 109 1.93 20.57 -36.10
CA ARG A 109 0.62 19.98 -36.47
C ARG A 109 -0.48 21.02 -36.71
N ALA A 110 -0.16 22.31 -36.76
CA ALA A 110 -1.09 23.40 -37.11
C ALA A 110 -0.92 23.84 -38.57
#